data_AF-A0A973FVW6-F1
#
_entry.id   AF-A0A973FVW6-F1
#
_cell.length_a   1.000
_cell.length_b   1.000
_cell.length_c   1.000
_cell.angle_alpha   90.00
_cell.angle_beta   90.00
_cell.angle_gamma   90.00
#
_symmetry.space_group_name_H-M   'P 1'
#
loop_
_entity.id
_entity.type
_entity.pdbx_description
1 polymer ?
#
loop_
_entity_poly.entity_id
_entity_poly.type
_entity_poly.pdbx_seq_one_letter_code
_entity_poly.pdbx_strand_id
1 'polypeptide(L)'
;EPFSNKQHDGFLGHSYLSSWCNLGAGTDTSDLKNNYSPVSIETAHGKMATGQQFLGLLMGEHSKCSIGARFNTGTVVGTSSNIFGNGMPAKYIPSFSWGDGHTGAARYEADKAVETARKVMARRKVEMSAAYEVMLRAVAGECCNG
;
A
#
# COMPACT_ATOMS: atom_id res chain seq x y z
N GLU A 1 -6.08 1.97 10.45
CA GLU A 1 -7.40 2.49 10.02
C GLU A 1 -8.48 1.41 9.82
N PRO A 2 -9.77 1.79 9.85
CA PRO A 2 -10.91 0.87 9.67
C PRO A 2 -10.93 0.14 8.32
N PHE A 3 -11.62 -1.00 8.28
CA PHE A 3 -11.97 -1.77 7.08
C PHE A 3 -10.83 -2.45 6.32
N SER A 4 -9.60 -2.37 6.83
CA SER A 4 -8.46 -3.14 6.31
C SER A 4 -8.52 -4.60 6.73
N ASN A 5 -8.05 -5.50 5.86
CA ASN A 5 -8.19 -6.93 6.02
C ASN A 5 -6.81 -7.60 6.10
N LYS A 6 -6.54 -8.26 7.23
CA LYS A 6 -5.50 -9.28 7.41
C LYS A 6 -6.20 -10.47 8.08
N GLN A 7 -6.82 -11.32 7.26
CA GLN A 7 -7.68 -12.39 7.77
C GLN A 7 -6.89 -13.60 8.30
N HIS A 8 -5.64 -13.72 7.89
CA HIS A 8 -4.77 -14.82 8.29
C HIS A 8 -3.84 -14.37 9.40
N ASP A 9 -3.36 -15.31 10.20
CA ASP A 9 -2.46 -15.05 11.32
C ASP A 9 -1.13 -14.44 10.88
N GLY A 10 -0.43 -13.83 11.84
CA GLY A 10 0.89 -13.24 11.64
C GLY A 10 1.01 -11.84 12.25
N PHE A 11 2.21 -11.50 12.71
CA PHE A 11 2.51 -10.17 13.19
C PHE A 11 2.81 -9.25 12.02
N LEU A 12 2.07 -8.14 11.92
CA LEU A 12 2.31 -7.11 10.91
C LEU A 12 3.45 -6.17 11.29
N GLY A 13 4.26 -6.46 12.31
CA GLY A 13 5.28 -5.54 12.75
C GLY A 13 4.71 -4.22 13.27
N HIS A 14 5.59 -3.25 13.49
CA HIS A 14 5.24 -1.85 13.74
C HIS A 14 4.81 -1.15 12.45
N SER A 15 3.76 -1.66 11.81
CA SER A 15 3.22 -1.18 10.53
C SER A 15 2.03 -0.23 10.71
N TYR A 16 1.83 0.63 9.71
CA TYR A 16 0.62 1.43 9.56
C TYR A 16 -0.09 1.06 8.26
N LEU A 17 -1.36 0.70 8.38
CA LEU A 17 -2.25 0.43 7.26
C LEU A 17 -3.38 1.46 7.26
N SER A 18 -3.50 2.19 6.15
CA SER A 18 -4.68 3.01 5.87
C SER A 18 -5.92 2.13 5.64
N SER A 19 -7.07 2.75 5.39
CA SER A 19 -8.33 2.04 5.21
C SER A 19 -8.38 1.22 3.93
N TRP A 20 -9.25 0.21 3.93
CA TRP A 20 -9.58 -0.58 2.74
C TRP A 20 -8.43 -1.40 2.15
N CYS A 21 -7.34 -1.57 2.90
CA CYS A 21 -6.23 -2.42 2.50
C CYS A 21 -6.64 -3.90 2.55
N ASN A 22 -6.02 -4.73 1.72
CA ASN A 22 -6.24 -6.18 1.75
C ASN A 22 -4.92 -6.96 1.65
N LEU A 23 -4.56 -7.64 2.73
CA LEU A 23 -3.34 -8.40 2.83
C LEU A 23 -3.64 -9.88 2.55
N GLY A 24 -2.94 -10.45 1.56
CA GLY A 24 -3.03 -11.87 1.24
C GLY A 24 -2.59 -12.78 2.39
N ALA A 25 -3.00 -14.05 2.33
CA ALA A 25 -2.58 -15.06 3.29
C ALA A 25 -1.05 -15.15 3.37
N GLY A 26 -0.50 -15.32 4.57
CA GLY A 26 0.95 -15.38 4.76
C GLY A 26 1.69 -14.11 4.35
N THR A 27 1.05 -12.94 4.40
CA THR A 27 1.77 -11.68 4.26
C THR A 27 2.61 -11.41 5.50
N ASP A 28 3.91 -11.21 5.31
CA ASP A 28 4.89 -10.94 6.36
C ASP A 28 5.56 -9.57 6.17
N THR A 29 5.88 -8.90 7.26
CA THR A 29 6.50 -7.57 7.28
C THR A 29 7.65 -7.55 8.27
N SER A 30 8.86 -7.25 7.80
CA SER A 30 9.97 -6.93 8.71
C SER A 30 9.79 -5.53 9.28
N ASP A 31 10.06 -5.33 10.57
CA ASP A 31 9.99 -4.03 11.24
C ASP A 31 11.30 -3.63 11.96
N LEU A 32 12.26 -4.55 12.07
CA LEU A 32 13.59 -4.30 12.63
C LEU A 32 14.66 -4.57 11.57
N LYS A 33 15.60 -3.65 11.41
CA LYS A 33 16.81 -3.89 10.59
C LYS A 33 17.72 -4.90 11.29
N ASN A 34 18.28 -5.85 10.55
CA ASN A 34 19.20 -6.86 11.09
C ASN A 34 20.47 -6.29 11.75
N ASN A 35 20.85 -5.06 11.42
CA ASN A 35 21.98 -4.37 12.04
C ASN A 35 21.58 -3.47 13.23
N TYR A 36 20.31 -3.52 13.67
CA TYR A 36 19.75 -2.72 14.76
C TYR A 36 19.89 -1.20 14.58
N SER A 37 20.26 -0.70 13.40
CA SER A 37 20.27 0.73 13.14
C SER A 37 18.85 1.30 13.02
N PRO A 38 18.63 2.59 13.29
CA PRO A 38 17.34 3.23 13.08
C PRO A 38 16.82 3.05 11.65
N VAL A 39 15.52 2.86 11.51
CA VAL A 39 14.83 2.66 10.23
C VAL A 39 14.88 3.95 9.40
N SER A 40 14.95 3.76 8.08
CA SER A 40 14.86 4.83 7.09
C SER A 40 13.89 4.38 6.01
N ILE A 41 13.04 5.27 5.54
CA ILE A 41 12.06 5.00 4.49
C ILE A 41 12.49 5.65 3.18
N GLU A 42 11.95 5.16 2.08
CA GLU A 42 12.08 5.77 0.76
C GLU A 42 10.72 6.34 0.34
N THR A 43 10.74 7.49 -0.32
CA THR A 43 9.55 8.21 -0.79
C THR A 43 9.79 8.75 -2.20
N ALA A 44 8.76 9.31 -2.84
CA ALA A 44 8.93 10.05 -4.10
C ALA A 44 9.95 11.19 -4.01
N HIS A 45 10.21 11.72 -2.81
CA HIS A 45 11.14 12.82 -2.56
C HIS A 45 12.51 12.35 -2.08
N GLY A 46 12.77 11.03 -2.11
CA GLY A 46 14.02 10.42 -1.68
C GLY A 46 13.94 9.77 -0.30
N LYS A 47 15.13 9.46 0.24
CA LYS A 47 15.30 8.71 1.48
C LYS A 47 15.20 9.62 2.70
N MET A 48 14.44 9.18 3.71
CA MET A 48 14.24 9.90 4.95
C MET A 48 14.60 9.02 6.16
N ALA A 49 15.35 9.57 7.11
CA ALA A 49 15.59 8.92 8.39
C ALA A 49 14.37 9.10 9.30
N THR A 50 13.89 8.02 9.94
CA THR A 50 12.71 8.10 10.82
C THR A 50 13.08 8.24 12.30
N GLY A 51 14.33 7.90 12.66
CA GLY A 51 14.78 7.84 14.06
C GLY A 51 14.20 6.67 14.85
N GLN A 52 13.33 5.85 14.26
CA GLN A 52 12.66 4.74 14.93
C GLN A 52 13.50 3.47 14.89
N GLN A 53 13.55 2.71 16.00
CA GLN A 53 14.18 1.38 16.02
C GLN A 53 13.33 0.34 15.26
N PHE A 54 12.01 0.46 15.38
CA PHE A 54 11.04 -0.44 14.76
C PHE A 54 10.09 0.34 13.85
N LEU A 55 9.99 -0.07 12.58
CA LEU A 55 9.03 0.44 11.62
C LEU A 55 8.85 -0.56 10.47
N GLY A 56 7.64 -1.08 10.33
CA GLY A 56 7.27 -2.05 9.31
C GLY A 56 6.82 -1.41 8.00
N LEU A 57 5.70 -1.91 7.48
CA LEU A 57 5.02 -1.45 6.28
C LEU A 57 4.20 -0.19 6.56
N LEU A 58 4.30 0.79 5.66
CA LEU A 58 3.40 1.93 5.55
C LEU A 58 2.57 1.74 4.28
N MET A 59 1.28 1.44 4.39
CA MET A 59 0.42 1.10 3.25
C MET A 59 -0.73 2.11 3.10
N GLY A 60 -0.74 2.76 1.93
CA GLY A 60 -1.80 3.65 1.49
C GLY A 60 -3.12 2.92 1.27
N GLU A 61 -4.21 3.69 1.26
CA GLU A 61 -5.57 3.17 1.21
C GLU A 61 -5.83 2.36 -0.06
N HIS A 62 -6.79 1.43 0.01
CA HIS A 62 -7.19 0.57 -1.11
C HIS A 62 -6.08 -0.32 -1.71
N SER A 63 -4.89 -0.33 -1.13
CA SER A 63 -3.79 -1.15 -1.61
C SER A 63 -3.92 -2.61 -1.16
N LYS A 64 -3.37 -3.52 -1.96
CA LYS A 64 -3.53 -4.95 -1.78
C LYS A 64 -2.21 -5.66 -2.02
N CYS A 65 -2.00 -6.80 -1.37
CA CYS A 65 -0.86 -7.66 -1.65
C CYS A 65 -1.28 -9.11 -1.84
N SER A 66 -0.49 -9.84 -2.63
CA SER A 66 -0.70 -11.24 -2.92
C SER A 66 -0.48 -12.13 -1.70
N ILE A 67 -0.90 -13.39 -1.83
CA ILE A 67 -0.52 -14.45 -0.89
C ILE A 67 1.02 -14.55 -0.85
N GLY A 68 1.58 -14.71 0.34
CA GLY A 68 3.02 -14.85 0.56
C GLY A 68 3.82 -13.57 0.31
N ALA A 69 3.17 -12.40 0.23
CA ALA A 69 3.86 -11.13 0.08
C ALA A 69 4.76 -10.86 1.28
N ARG A 70 6.00 -10.45 1.04
CA ARG A 70 7.00 -10.18 2.07
C ARG A 70 7.49 -8.75 1.92
N PHE A 71 7.38 -7.93 2.95
CA PHE A 71 7.80 -6.52 2.93
C PHE A 71 9.03 -6.28 3.81
N ASN A 72 9.95 -5.47 3.30
CA ASN A 72 11.15 -5.06 4.03
C ASN A 72 10.80 -4.04 5.12
N THR A 73 11.71 -3.87 6.09
CA THR A 73 11.64 -2.80 7.08
C THR A 73 11.48 -1.44 6.42
N GLY A 74 10.47 -0.68 6.85
CA GLY A 74 10.17 0.66 6.35
C GLY A 74 9.68 0.70 4.91
N THR A 75 9.07 -0.37 4.39
CA THR A 75 8.51 -0.34 3.03
C THR A 75 7.31 0.61 2.97
N VAL A 76 7.27 1.46 1.95
CA VAL A 76 6.19 2.42 1.72
C VAL A 76 5.43 2.03 0.45
N VAL A 77 4.13 1.81 0.57
CA VAL A 77 3.22 1.49 -0.52
C VAL A 77 2.19 2.60 -0.64
N GLY A 78 2.08 3.20 -1.82
CA GLY A 78 1.10 4.24 -2.12
C GLY A 78 -0.34 3.73 -2.16
N THR A 79 -1.25 4.63 -2.49
CA THR A 79 -2.70 4.37 -2.59
C THR A 79 -3.04 3.54 -3.83
N SER A 80 -4.04 2.65 -3.72
CA SER A 80 -4.55 1.85 -4.83
C SER A 80 -3.49 1.02 -5.57
N SER A 81 -2.51 0.49 -4.85
CA SER A 81 -1.45 -0.35 -5.43
C SER A 81 -1.74 -1.84 -5.22
N ASN A 82 -1.49 -2.67 -6.23
CA ASN A 82 -1.64 -4.12 -6.16
C ASN A 82 -0.26 -4.77 -6.25
N ILE A 83 0.19 -5.35 -5.13
CA ILE A 83 1.55 -5.86 -4.95
C ILE A 83 1.57 -7.37 -5.13
N PHE A 84 2.29 -7.83 -6.16
CA PHE A 84 2.47 -9.24 -6.46
C PHE A 84 3.78 -9.45 -7.22
N GLY A 85 4.33 -10.65 -7.16
CA GLY A 85 5.61 -10.99 -7.79
C GLY A 85 6.34 -12.10 -7.03
N ASN A 86 7.48 -12.55 -7.56
CA ASN A 86 8.22 -13.70 -7.04
C ASN A 86 9.30 -13.34 -5.99
N GLY A 87 9.36 -12.09 -5.53
CA GLY A 87 10.42 -11.61 -4.64
C GLY A 87 9.98 -10.55 -3.65
N MET A 88 10.97 -9.90 -3.05
CA MET A 88 10.75 -8.73 -2.20
C MET A 88 10.36 -7.53 -3.08
N PRO A 89 9.23 -6.86 -2.82
CA PRO A 89 8.87 -5.62 -3.50
C PRO A 89 9.90 -4.51 -3.26
N ALA A 90 9.85 -3.47 -4.10
CA ALA A 90 10.62 -2.26 -3.89
C ALA A 90 10.31 -1.61 -2.53
N LYS A 91 11.30 -0.90 -1.96
CA LYS A 91 11.13 -0.19 -0.67
C LYS A 91 10.16 0.98 -0.74
N TYR A 92 10.00 1.54 -1.93
CA TYR A 92 8.99 2.54 -2.22
C TYR A 92 8.20 2.09 -3.45
N ILE A 93 6.89 1.98 -3.30
CA ILE A 93 5.96 1.63 -4.37
C ILE A 93 4.99 2.80 -4.54
N PRO A 94 5.01 3.52 -5.68
CA PRO A 94 4.13 4.65 -5.91
C PRO A 94 2.64 4.28 -5.84
N SER A 95 1.79 5.28 -5.67
CA SER A 95 0.33 5.10 -5.81
C SER A 95 -0.02 4.60 -7.21
N PHE A 96 -1.08 3.80 -7.30
CA PHE A 96 -1.55 3.20 -8.55
C PHE A 96 -0.49 2.32 -9.22
N SER A 97 0.28 1.55 -8.43
CA SER A 97 1.20 0.55 -8.98
C SER A 97 0.50 -0.80 -9.16
N TRP A 98 0.93 -1.55 -10.17
CA TRP A 98 0.45 -2.89 -10.46
C TRP A 98 1.65 -3.83 -10.70
N GLY A 99 2.09 -4.51 -9.64
CA GLY A 99 3.28 -5.35 -9.61
C GLY A 99 4.13 -5.16 -8.34
N ASP A 100 5.40 -5.57 -8.39
CA ASP A 100 6.31 -5.54 -7.24
C ASP A 100 6.98 -4.17 -7.00
N GLY A 101 6.69 -3.18 -7.83
CA GLY A 101 7.20 -1.82 -7.69
C GLY A 101 8.65 -1.62 -8.16
N HIS A 102 9.29 -2.65 -8.72
CA HIS A 102 10.58 -2.51 -9.41
C HIS A 102 10.39 -1.88 -10.80
N THR A 103 11.51 -1.56 -11.46
CA THR A 103 11.52 -0.95 -12.79
C THR A 103 10.63 -1.72 -13.77
N GLY A 104 9.71 -1.01 -14.44
CA GLY A 104 8.77 -1.60 -15.39
C GLY A 104 7.45 -2.08 -14.79
N ALA A 105 7.20 -1.89 -13.49
CA ALA A 105 5.89 -2.11 -12.91
C ALA A 105 4.81 -1.28 -13.62
N ALA A 106 3.70 -1.91 -13.97
CA ALA A 106 2.61 -1.26 -14.68
C ALA A 106 1.88 -0.26 -13.76
N ARG A 107 1.31 0.79 -14.35
CA ARG A 107 0.40 1.70 -13.64
C ARG A 107 -1.00 1.10 -13.65
N TYR A 108 -1.67 1.12 -12.49
CA TYR A 108 -3.06 0.74 -12.36
C TYR A 108 -3.96 1.87 -12.89
N GLU A 109 -4.85 1.54 -13.81
CA GLU A 109 -5.78 2.50 -14.41
C GLU A 109 -6.75 3.05 -13.35
N ALA A 110 -6.91 4.38 -13.29
CA ALA A 110 -7.68 5.03 -12.23
C ALA A 110 -9.16 4.64 -12.25
N ASP A 111 -9.78 4.52 -13.43
CA ASP A 111 -11.17 4.06 -13.55
C ASP A 111 -11.38 2.68 -12.92
N LYS A 112 -10.48 1.74 -13.18
CA LYS A 112 -10.51 0.39 -12.59
C LYS A 112 -10.26 0.43 -11.09
N ALA A 113 -9.38 1.31 -10.62
CA ALA A 113 -9.12 1.51 -9.21
C ALA A 113 -10.34 2.06 -8.46
N VAL A 114 -11.01 3.08 -9.02
CA VAL A 114 -12.26 3.66 -8.49
C VAL A 114 -13.37 2.61 -8.46
N GLU A 115 -13.54 1.85 -9.54
CA GLU A 115 -14.53 0.76 -9.60
C GLU A 115 -14.28 -0.28 -8.49
N THR A 116 -13.02 -0.67 -8.30
CA THR A 116 -12.62 -1.62 -7.25
C THR A 116 -12.86 -1.05 -5.86
N ALA A 117 -12.49 0.21 -5.63
CA ALA A 117 -12.70 0.91 -4.37
C ALA A 117 -14.20 0.97 -4.02
N ARG A 118 -15.07 1.29 -4.99
CA ARG A 118 -16.53 1.29 -4.82
C ARG A 118 -17.05 -0.08 -4.39
N LYS A 119 -16.59 -1.16 -5.03
CA LYS A 119 -16.95 -2.56 -4.65
C LYS A 119 -16.49 -2.91 -3.23
N VAL A 120 -15.26 -2.53 -2.87
CA VAL A 120 -14.68 -2.80 -1.54
C VAL A 120 -15.46 -2.08 -0.45
N MET A 121 -15.81 -0.81 -0.66
CA MET A 121 -16.61 -0.01 0.28
C MET A 121 -18.03 -0.57 0.41
N ALA A 122 -18.68 -0.90 -0.71
CA ALA A 122 -20.03 -1.44 -0.73
C ALA A 122 -20.15 -2.78 0.03
N ARG A 123 -19.11 -3.64 0.00
CA ARG A 123 -19.07 -4.87 0.81
C ARG A 123 -19.21 -4.60 2.31
N ARG A 124 -18.75 -3.44 2.78
CA ARG A 124 -18.89 -2.96 4.17
C ARG A 124 -20.07 -2.02 4.36
N LYS A 125 -20.99 -1.94 3.39
CA LYS A 125 -22.16 -1.06 3.37
C LYS A 125 -21.80 0.43 3.45
N VAL A 126 -20.64 0.79 2.91
CA VAL A 126 -20.20 2.18 2.78
C VAL A 126 -20.34 2.59 1.31
N GLU A 127 -21.08 3.68 1.07
CA GLU A 127 -21.20 4.28 -0.25
C GLU A 127 -20.05 5.25 -0.51
N MET A 128 -19.46 5.20 -1.70
CA MET A 128 -18.42 6.14 -2.10
C MET A 128 -19.07 7.47 -2.46
N SER A 129 -18.67 8.55 -1.79
CA SER A 129 -19.12 9.89 -2.15
C SER A 129 -18.41 10.40 -3.40
N ALA A 130 -19.03 11.34 -4.11
CA ALA A 130 -18.41 12.01 -5.24
C ALA A 130 -17.07 12.69 -4.88
N ALA A 131 -16.99 13.29 -3.69
CA ALA A 131 -15.75 13.91 -3.20
C ALA A 131 -14.63 12.88 -2.99
N TYR A 132 -14.96 11.68 -2.51
CA TYR A 132 -13.99 10.60 -2.35
C TYR A 132 -13.47 10.09 -3.70
N GLU A 133 -14.35 9.95 -4.69
CA GLU A 133 -13.96 9.60 -6.06
C GLU A 133 -13.03 10.66 -6.67
N VAL A 134 -13.36 11.95 -6.53
CA VAL A 134 -12.52 13.07 -6.99
C VAL A 134 -11.15 13.03 -6.33
N MET A 135 -11.09 12.81 -5.01
CA MET A 135 -9.83 12.68 -4.27
C MET A 135 -8.99 11.52 -4.83
N LEU A 136 -9.60 10.35 -5.02
CA LEU A 136 -8.88 9.17 -5.51
C LEU A 136 -8.31 9.40 -6.92
N ARG A 137 -9.08 10.04 -7.81
CA ARG A 137 -8.62 10.41 -9.17
C ARG A 137 -7.52 11.46 -9.15
N ALA A 138 -7.60 12.44 -8.25
CA ALA A 138 -6.54 13.42 -8.07
C ALA A 138 -5.22 12.77 -7.62
N VAL A 139 -5.26 11.78 -6.72
CA VAL A 139 -4.07 11.00 -6.31
C VAL A 139 -3.51 10.18 -7.48
N ALA A 140 -4.35 9.72 -8.40
CA ALA A 140 -3.88 9.07 -9.62
C ALA A 140 -3.07 10.02 -10.51
N GLY A 141 -3.20 11.35 -10.36
CA GLY A 141 -2.70 12.34 -11.31
C GLY A 141 -3.67 12.60 -12.46
N GLU A 142 -4.92 12.15 -12.34
CA GLU A 142 -6.02 12.46 -13.26
C GLU A 142 -6.84 13.59 -12.63
N CYS A 143 -6.27 14.79 -12.57
CA CYS A 143 -7.08 15.96 -12.30
C CYS A 143 -7.94 16.26 -13.54
N CYS A 144 -9.21 16.54 -13.29
CA CYS A 144 -10.23 16.88 -14.28
C CYS A 144 -9.67 17.82 -15.35
N ASN A 145 -9.54 17.31 -16.58
CA ASN A 145 -9.64 18.21 -17.73
C ASN A 145 -11.04 18.83 -17.63
N GLY A 146 -11.06 20.16 -17.56
CA GLY A 146 -12.23 20.97 -17.20
C GLY A 146 -13.47 20.76 -18.06
#